data_AF-A0A7Z9SE51-F1
#
_entry.id   AF-A0A7Z9SE51-F1
#
_cell.length_a   1.000
_cell.length_b   1.000
_cell.length_c   1.000
_cell.angle_alpha   90.00
_cell.angle_beta   90.00
_cell.angle_gamma   90.00
#
_symmetry.space_group_name_H-M   'P 1'
#
loop_
_entity.id
_entity.type
_entity.pdbx_description
1 polymer ?
#
loop_
_entity_poly.entity_id
_entity_poly.type
_entity_poly.pdbx_seq_one_letter_code
_entity_poly.pdbx_strand_id
1 'polypeptide(L)'
;MRIKKVNTKVDFIAAEHDVLNFWEEKGIFEKRRELNKGKTKWSFIDGPITANNPMGVHHAWGRSLKDIYNRYKSMCGFELRYQNGFDCQGLW
;
A
#
# COMPACT_ATOMS: atom_id res chain seq x y z
N MET A 1 4.03 31.51 8.50
CA MET A 1 4.43 30.44 7.56
C MET A 1 3.95 30.85 6.16
N ARG A 2 4.83 31.11 5.20
CA ARG A 2 4.44 31.49 3.82
C ARG A 2 4.13 30.22 3.03
N ILE A 3 2.99 30.19 2.34
CA ILE A 3 2.66 29.10 1.42
C ILE A 3 3.66 29.16 0.26
N LYS A 4 4.37 28.06 0.02
CA LYS A 4 5.35 27.96 -1.07
C LYS A 4 4.57 27.89 -2.39
N LYS A 5 4.85 28.81 -3.31
CA LYS A 5 4.25 28.78 -4.65
C LYS A 5 4.81 27.58 -5.41
N VAL A 6 3.93 26.74 -5.94
CA VAL A 6 4.28 25.54 -6.73
C VAL A 6 4.00 25.76 -8.20
N ASN A 7 4.70 25.02 -9.06
CA ASN A 7 4.41 25.00 -10.49
C ASN A 7 3.04 24.36 -10.74
N THR A 8 2.24 24.94 -11.64
CA THR A 8 0.93 24.40 -12.01
C THR A 8 1.03 23.22 -12.99
N LYS A 9 2.15 23.10 -13.71
CA LYS A 9 2.46 21.90 -14.50
C LYS A 9 3.14 20.88 -13.59
N VAL A 10 2.46 19.76 -13.36
CA VAL A 10 2.93 18.68 -12.49
C VAL A 10 3.29 17.48 -13.35
N ASP A 11 4.47 16.93 -13.12
CA ASP A 11 4.85 15.60 -13.59
C ASP A 11 4.44 14.59 -12.51
N PHE A 12 3.36 13.85 -12.75
CA PHE A 12 2.84 12.91 -11.76
C PHE A 12 3.74 11.68 -11.58
N ILE A 13 4.42 11.23 -12.63
CA ILE A 13 5.29 10.04 -12.54
C ILE A 13 6.48 10.37 -11.63
N ALA A 14 7.13 11.52 -11.88
CA ALA A 14 8.21 11.98 -11.03
C ALA A 14 7.75 12.20 -9.57
N ALA A 15 6.58 12.82 -9.38
CA ALA A 15 6.04 13.07 -8.04
C ALA A 15 5.70 11.77 -7.28
N GLU A 16 5.16 10.75 -7.96
CA GLU A 16 4.89 9.44 -7.36
C GLU A 16 6.19 8.76 -6.92
N HIS A 17 7.23 8.82 -7.74
CA HIS A 17 8.55 8.28 -7.40
C HIS A 17 9.17 9.01 -6.21
N ASP A 18 9.06 10.34 -6.15
CA ASP A 18 9.54 11.14 -5.01
C ASP A 18 8.84 10.73 -3.70
N VAL A 19 7.53 10.47 -3.75
CA VAL A 19 6.75 10.02 -2.59
C VAL A 19 7.16 8.61 -2.15
N LEU A 20 7.36 7.68 -3.09
CA LEU A 20 7.82 6.32 -2.81
C LEU A 20 9.21 6.34 -2.15
N ASN A 21 10.16 7.09 -2.71
CA ASN A 21 11.50 7.26 -2.15
C ASN A 21 11.43 7.85 -0.73
N PHE A 22 10.62 8.88 -0.52
CA PHE A 22 10.41 9.46 0.80
C PHE A 22 9.87 8.43 1.81
N TRP A 23 8.92 7.57 1.40
CA TRP A 23 8.38 6.54 2.29
C TRP A 23 9.41 5.47 2.64
N GLU A 24 10.21 5.04 1.67
CA GLU A 24 11.27 4.05 1.84
C GLU A 24 12.38 4.58 2.75
N GLU A 25 12.99 5.72 2.40
CA GLU A 25 14.10 6.32 3.14
C GLU A 25 13.74 6.63 4.60
N LYS A 26 12.47 6.99 4.86
CA LYS A 26 12.01 7.35 6.20
C LYS A 26 11.32 6.18 6.91
N GLY A 27 11.21 5.00 6.31
CA GLY A 27 10.52 3.84 6.89
C GLY A 27 9.10 4.17 7.34
N ILE A 28 8.35 4.91 6.52
CA ILE A 28 7.03 5.46 6.90
C ILE A 28 6.02 4.34 7.17
N PHE A 29 6.07 3.26 6.39
CA PHE A 29 5.17 2.14 6.55
C PHE A 29 5.39 1.41 7.88
N GLU A 30 6.63 1.13 8.25
CA GLU A 30 7.04 0.51 9.50
C GLU A 30 6.64 1.39 10.69
N LYS A 31 6.91 2.70 10.61
CA LYS A 31 6.46 3.66 11.64
C LYS A 31 4.96 3.61 11.84
N ARG A 32 4.17 3.57 10.75
CA ARG A 32 2.70 3.45 10.84
C ARG A 32 2.26 2.14 11.50
N ARG A 33 2.94 1.03 11.22
CA ARG A 33 2.69 -0.28 11.84
C ARG A 33 3.00 -0.26 13.34
N GLU A 34 4.16 0.23 13.73
CA GLU A 34 4.57 0.30 15.14
C GLU A 34 3.64 1.20 15.97
N LEU A 35 3.13 2.31 15.40
CA LEU A 35 2.12 3.16 16.05
C LEU A 35 0.82 2.45 16.43
N ASN A 36 0.53 1.29 15.82
CA ASN A 36 -0.67 0.52 16.08
C ASN A 36 -0.41 -0.84 16.75
N LYS A 37 0.84 -1.16 17.08
CA LYS A 37 1.19 -2.43 17.72
C LYS A 37 0.49 -2.57 19.08
N GLY A 38 -0.11 -3.73 19.32
CA GLY A 38 -0.85 -4.04 20.55
C GLY A 38 -2.28 -3.50 20.60
N LYS A 39 -2.76 -2.81 19.56
CA LYS A 39 -4.14 -2.33 19.48
C LYS A 39 -5.08 -3.42 18.98
N THR A 40 -6.37 -3.11 18.88
CA THR A 40 -7.38 -4.04 18.34
C THR A 40 -6.96 -4.51 16.95
N LYS A 41 -6.87 -5.83 16.78
CA LYS A 41 -6.50 -6.43 15.51
C LYS A 41 -7.63 -6.28 14.50
N TRP A 42 -7.27 -5.96 13.27
CA TRP A 42 -8.13 -6.09 12.11
C TRP A 42 -7.46 -7.04 11.11
N SER A 43 -8.20 -8.05 10.70
CA SER A 43 -7.72 -9.09 9.80
C SER A 43 -8.39 -8.95 8.44
N PHE A 44 -7.57 -9.00 7.40
CA PHE A 44 -8.01 -9.05 6.01
C PHE A 44 -7.27 -10.18 5.31
N ILE A 45 -8.04 -11.02 4.63
CA ILE A 45 -7.53 -12.18 3.92
C ILE A 45 -7.60 -11.83 2.44
N ASP A 46 -6.44 -11.60 1.83
CA ASP A 46 -6.34 -11.39 0.39
C ASP A 46 -6.17 -12.74 -0.31
N GLY A 47 -6.85 -12.90 -1.45
CA GLY A 47 -6.63 -14.04 -2.33
C GLY A 47 -5.24 -13.93 -2.98
N PRO A 48 -4.40 -14.98 -2.93
CA PRO A 48 -3.10 -14.94 -3.56
C PRO A 48 -3.25 -14.80 -5.08
N ILE A 49 -2.32 -14.08 -5.71
CA ILE A 49 -2.26 -13.99 -7.18
C ILE A 49 -1.47 -15.18 -7.73
N THR A 50 -1.94 -15.82 -8.79
CA THR A 50 -1.18 -16.91 -9.41
C THR A 50 0.10 -16.37 -10.05
N ALA A 51 1.24 -16.98 -9.74
CA ALA A 51 2.57 -16.52 -10.19
C ALA A 51 2.91 -16.98 -11.62
N ASN A 52 1.99 -16.83 -12.57
CA ASN A 52 2.16 -17.37 -13.92
C ASN A 52 2.23 -16.32 -15.05
N ASN A 53 1.84 -15.07 -14.80
CA ASN A 53 1.82 -14.00 -15.80
C ASN A 53 2.02 -12.61 -15.17
N PRO A 54 2.43 -11.59 -15.95
CA PRO A 54 2.45 -10.20 -15.50
C PRO A 54 1.07 -9.71 -15.06
N MET A 55 1.06 -8.77 -14.12
CA MET A 55 -0.19 -8.17 -13.65
C MET A 55 -0.82 -7.25 -14.71
N GLY A 56 -2.03 -7.57 -15.16
CA GLY A 56 -2.89 -6.65 -15.92
C GLY A 56 -3.61 -5.61 -15.06
N VAL A 57 -4.21 -4.60 -15.70
CA VAL A 57 -4.91 -3.46 -15.05
C VAL A 57 -6.00 -3.86 -14.06
N HIS A 58 -6.67 -5.00 -14.27
CA HIS A 58 -7.67 -5.52 -13.35
C HIS A 58 -7.09 -5.87 -11.97
N HIS A 59 -5.83 -6.29 -11.91
CA HIS A 59 -5.12 -6.47 -10.63
C HIS A 59 -4.92 -5.14 -9.91
N ALA A 60 -4.59 -4.08 -10.66
CA ALA A 60 -4.39 -2.75 -10.08
C ALA A 60 -5.69 -2.25 -9.43
N TRP A 61 -6.84 -2.41 -10.09
CA TRP A 61 -8.14 -2.05 -9.49
C TRP A 61 -8.37 -2.79 -8.17
N GLY A 62 -8.30 -4.12 -8.18
CA GLY A 62 -8.50 -4.92 -6.98
C GLY A 62 -7.54 -4.54 -5.85
N ARG A 63 -6.25 -4.34 -6.15
CA ARG A 63 -5.22 -3.96 -5.17
C ARG A 63 -5.45 -2.55 -4.61
N SER A 64 -5.84 -1.59 -5.43
CA SER A 64 -6.12 -0.21 -4.98
C SER A 64 -7.25 -0.15 -3.96
N LEU A 65 -8.36 -0.87 -4.19
CA LEU A 65 -9.47 -0.91 -3.24
C LEU A 65 -9.07 -1.54 -1.90
N LYS A 66 -8.33 -2.64 -1.96
CA LYS A 66 -7.84 -3.36 -0.77
C LYS A 66 -6.88 -2.48 0.03
N ASP A 67 -5.96 -1.79 -0.64
CA ASP A 67 -5.00 -0.88 -0.01
C ASP A 67 -5.69 0.33 0.66
N ILE A 68 -6.68 0.95 0.00
CA ILE A 68 -7.47 2.05 0.58
C ILE A 68 -8.11 1.63 1.91
N TYR A 69 -8.72 0.43 1.96
CA TYR A 69 -9.38 -0.03 3.17
C TYR A 69 -8.37 -0.37 4.28
N ASN A 70 -7.23 -0.98 3.92
CA ASN A 70 -6.13 -1.23 4.85
C ASN A 70 -5.59 0.09 5.45
N ARG A 71 -5.39 1.12 4.63
CA ARG A 71 -4.97 2.45 5.08
C ARG A 71 -5.99 3.10 5.99
N TYR A 72 -7.27 3.04 5.63
CA TYR A 72 -8.36 3.55 6.45
C TYR A 72 -8.37 2.90 7.84
N LYS A 73 -8.33 1.57 7.92
CA LYS A 73 -8.28 0.83 9.19
C LYS A 73 -7.03 1.15 10.00
N SER A 74 -5.88 1.29 9.35
CA SER A 74 -4.64 1.71 10.01
C SER A 74 -4.76 3.12 10.61
N MET A 75 -5.39 4.06 9.89
CA MET A 75 -5.65 5.41 10.38
C MET A 75 -6.65 5.42 11.55
N CYS A 76 -7.62 4.51 11.57
CA CYS A 76 -8.53 4.30 12.72
C CYS A 76 -7.85 3.62 13.93
N GLY A 77 -6.56 3.31 13.85
CA GLY A 77 -5.79 2.76 14.98
C GLY A 77 -5.85 1.24 15.11
N PHE A 78 -6.32 0.51 14.12
CA PHE A 78 -6.28 -0.96 14.18
C PHE A 78 -4.86 -1.48 13.93
N GLU A 79 -4.52 -2.60 14.56
CA GLU A 79 -3.32 -3.37 14.23
C GLU A 79 -3.62 -4.26 13.02
N LEU A 80 -2.88 -4.09 11.94
CA LEU A 80 -3.06 -4.83 10.68
C LEU A 80 -1.91 -5.78 10.43
N ARG A 81 -2.23 -6.96 9.91
CA ARG A 81 -1.26 -7.87 9.28
C ARG A 81 -1.25 -7.63 7.78
N TYR A 82 -0.27 -6.86 7.30
CA TYR A 82 -0.07 -6.65 5.86
C TYR A 82 0.61 -7.88 5.27
N GLN A 83 -0.16 -8.74 4.61
CA GLN A 83 0.35 -9.95 3.99
C GLN A 83 -0.20 -10.09 2.57
N ASN A 84 0.72 -10.17 1.63
CA ASN A 84 0.46 -10.58 0.26
C ASN A 84 0.99 -12.01 0.06
N GLY A 85 0.45 -12.71 -0.92
CA GLY A 85 0.90 -14.05 -1.27
C GLY A 85 0.76 -14.32 -2.76
N PHE A 86 1.45 -15.37 -3.19
CA PHE A 86 1.37 -15.91 -4.54
C PHE A 86 0.86 -17.35 -4.47
N ASP A 87 0.00 -17.71 -5.41
CA ASP A 87 -0.38 -19.09 -5.66
C ASP A 87 0.57 -19.63 -6.74
N CYS A 88 1.37 -20.61 -6.34
CA CYS A 88 2.41 -21.19 -7.20
C CYS A 88 2.09 -22.61 -7.62
N GLN A 89 0.90 -23.13 -7.25
CA GLN A 89 0.45 -24.44 -7.73
C GLN A 89 -0.20 -24.28 -9.12
N GLY A 90 -0.38 -25.40 -9.81
CA GLY A 90 -0.91 -25.40 -11.18
C GLY A 90 -1.53 -26.75 -11.56
N LEU A 91 -2.18 -26.78 -12.72
CA LEU A 91 -2.56 -28.04 -13.35
C LEU A 91 -1.27 -28.75 -13.80
N TRP A 92 -1.18 -30.05 -13.49
CA TRP A 92 -0.05 -30.92 -13.85
C TRP A 92 0.26 -30.88 -15.34
#